data_AF-A0A4S2CY48-F1
#
_entry.id   AF-A0A4S2CY48-F1
#
_cell.length_a   1.000
_cell.length_b   1.000
_cell.length_c   1.000
_cell.angle_alpha   90.00
_cell.angle_beta   90.00
_cell.angle_gamma   90.00
#
_symmetry.space_group_name_H-M   'P 1'
#
loop_
_entity.id
_entity.type
_entity.pdbx_description
1 polymer ?
#
loop_
_entity_poly.entity_id
_entity_poly.type
_entity_poly.pdbx_seq_one_letter_code
_entity_poly.pdbx_strand_id
1 'polypeptide(L)'
;MSVWRARLAELTGRNVLQAPSCHLPELPEAPFVSSGSGQNGHSRKSVGTDEMRTRLLALAEHEDMDATLGHGLPNDEVACCAVHSVMALRAYLGALEARTFLDRGLAPPVWGKTVAVTCEGCGPVLLWSECPSTVKACPWCFRRKARKPVARPVQSMAHRWAGQDAEATSGPPYFLPLEANHER
;
A
#
# COMPACT_ATOMS: atom_id res chain seq x y z
N MET A 1 -13.36 4.28 16.77
CA MET A 1 -11.93 4.05 16.45
C MET A 1 -11.68 2.56 16.53
N SER A 2 -11.26 1.92 15.45
CA SER A 2 -11.13 0.46 15.38
C SER A 2 -10.01 -0.03 16.31
N VAL A 3 -10.34 -1.03 17.15
CA VAL A 3 -9.51 -1.57 18.25
C VAL A 3 -8.09 -1.94 17.82
N TRP A 4 -7.90 -2.32 16.55
CA TRP A 4 -6.59 -2.68 16.01
C TRP A 4 -5.65 -1.47 15.85
N ARG A 5 -6.16 -0.25 15.57
CA ARG A 5 -5.32 0.95 15.41
C ARG A 5 -4.69 1.39 16.74
N ALA A 6 -5.46 1.35 17.82
CA ALA A 6 -4.94 1.62 19.16
C ALA A 6 -3.84 0.61 19.53
N ARG A 7 -4.01 -0.66 19.14
CA ARG A 7 -3.04 -1.74 19.35
C ARG A 7 -1.80 -1.65 18.46
N LEU A 8 -1.93 -1.18 17.21
CA LEU A 8 -0.78 -0.98 16.33
C LEU A 8 0.10 0.18 16.82
N ALA A 9 -0.51 1.25 17.33
CA ALA A 9 0.19 2.35 17.99
C ALA A 9 0.89 1.92 19.30
N GLU A 10 0.28 0.98 20.04
CA GLU A 10 0.87 0.38 21.24
C GLU A 10 2.10 -0.49 20.91
N LEU A 11 2.10 -1.16 19.74
CA LEU A 11 3.22 -1.97 19.25
C LEU A 11 4.38 -1.11 18.71
N THR A 12 4.12 0.02 18.06
CA THR A 12 5.19 0.93 17.63
C THR A 12 5.78 1.74 18.78
N GLY A 13 5.04 1.91 19.89
CA GLY A 13 5.52 2.57 21.10
C GLY A 13 6.35 1.69 22.05
N ARG A 14 6.33 0.36 21.90
CA ARG A 14 7.11 -0.58 22.73
C ARG A 14 8.18 -1.30 21.90
N ASN A 15 9.39 -0.77 21.99
CA ASN A 15 10.66 -1.46 21.71
C ASN A 15 10.74 -2.19 20.36
N VAL A 16 11.01 -1.43 19.29
CA VAL A 16 11.86 -1.90 18.20
C VAL A 16 13.29 -2.02 18.75
N LEU A 17 13.54 -3.05 19.57
CA LEU A 17 14.89 -3.45 19.92
C LEU A 17 15.35 -4.48 18.90
N GLN A 18 16.23 -4.01 18.02
CA GLN A 18 17.31 -4.76 17.34
C GLN A 18 17.02 -6.24 17.06
N ALA A 19 16.49 -6.53 15.89
CA ALA A 19 16.81 -7.79 15.23
C ALA A 19 18.25 -7.70 14.70
N PRO A 20 19.13 -8.71 14.92
CA PRO A 20 20.47 -8.72 14.37
C PRO A 20 20.42 -8.73 12.84
N SER A 21 21.25 -7.91 12.23
CA SER A 21 21.56 -7.94 10.80
C SER A 21 22.09 -9.33 10.43
N CYS A 22 21.24 -10.20 9.92
CA CYS A 22 21.69 -11.40 9.22
C CYS A 22 22.34 -10.96 7.90
N HIS A 23 23.66 -10.96 7.89
CA HIS A 23 24.47 -10.80 6.69
C HIS A 23 24.02 -11.82 5.63
N LEU A 24 23.57 -11.31 4.48
CA LEU A 24 23.48 -12.06 3.23
C LEU A 24 24.91 -12.47 2.81
N PRO A 25 25.22 -13.77 2.67
CA PRO A 25 26.39 -14.15 1.89
C PRO A 25 26.04 -14.04 0.40
N GLU A 26 26.99 -13.50 -0.37
CA GLU A 26 26.97 -13.48 -1.84
C GLU A 26 26.78 -14.90 -2.41
N LEU A 27 25.92 -15.00 -3.42
CA LEU A 27 25.71 -16.22 -4.22
C LEU A 27 26.93 -16.49 -5.09
N PRO A 28 27.56 -17.68 -5.03
CA PRO A 28 28.45 -18.11 -6.09
C PRO A 28 27.64 -18.61 -7.30
N GLU A 29 27.96 -18.11 -8.49
CA GLU A 29 27.55 -18.70 -9.76
C GLU A 29 28.00 -20.15 -9.81
N ALA A 30 27.05 -21.08 -10.02
CA ALA A 30 27.36 -22.47 -10.30
C ALA A 30 26.76 -22.88 -11.66
N PRO A 31 27.45 -23.76 -12.41
CA PRO A 31 27.10 -24.08 -13.79
C PRO A 31 25.94 -25.07 -13.86
N PHE A 32 25.20 -25.00 -14.97
CA PHE A 32 24.16 -25.96 -15.35
C PHE A 32 24.65 -27.41 -15.23
N VAL A 33 23.96 -28.21 -14.42
CA VAL A 33 24.05 -29.67 -14.43
C VAL A 33 22.65 -30.24 -14.62
N SER A 34 22.46 -30.89 -15.77
CA SER A 34 21.33 -31.78 -16.04
C SER A 34 21.56 -33.09 -15.30
N SER A 35 20.56 -33.55 -14.55
CA SER A 35 20.50 -34.93 -14.04
C SER A 35 19.04 -35.32 -13.82
N GLY A 36 18.53 -36.14 -14.73
CA GLY A 36 17.32 -36.91 -14.48
C GLY A 36 17.63 -38.02 -13.47
N SER A 37 16.75 -38.19 -12.49
CA SER A 37 16.57 -39.48 -11.82
C SER A 37 15.24 -39.44 -11.08
N GLY A 38 14.41 -40.46 -11.32
CA GLY A 38 13.05 -40.55 -10.82
C GLY A 38 12.99 -40.63 -9.29
N GLN A 39 12.02 -39.93 -8.72
CA GLN A 39 11.55 -40.18 -7.37
C GLN A 39 10.04 -40.37 -7.41
N ASN A 40 9.62 -41.64 -7.40
CA ASN A 40 8.33 -42.01 -6.85
C ASN A 40 8.43 -41.82 -5.33
N GLY A 41 7.98 -40.67 -4.85
CA GLY A 41 7.91 -40.34 -3.42
C GLY A 41 6.50 -39.89 -3.10
N HIS A 42 5.80 -40.69 -2.29
CA HIS A 42 4.43 -40.45 -1.87
C HIS A 42 4.14 -39.00 -1.47
N SER A 43 3.13 -38.43 -2.12
CA SER A 43 2.43 -37.21 -1.71
C SER A 43 1.97 -37.37 -0.25
N ARG A 44 2.78 -36.87 0.70
CA ARG A 44 2.30 -36.56 2.05
C ARG A 44 1.33 -35.40 1.87
N LYS A 45 0.06 -35.75 1.63
CA LYS A 45 -1.06 -34.83 1.52
C LYS A 45 -1.00 -33.78 2.63
N SER A 46 -0.84 -32.52 2.24
CA SER A 46 -1.72 -31.36 2.49
C SER A 46 -2.48 -31.16 3.81
N VAL A 47 -2.46 -32.08 4.78
CA VAL A 47 -3.32 -32.00 5.97
C VAL A 47 -3.04 -30.71 6.76
N GLY A 48 -1.76 -30.34 6.93
CA GLY A 48 -1.38 -29.10 7.62
C GLY A 48 -1.71 -27.82 6.83
N THR A 49 -1.70 -27.87 5.49
CA THR A 49 -2.07 -26.70 4.66
C THR A 49 -3.57 -26.50 4.64
N ASP A 50 -4.36 -27.58 4.64
CA ASP A 50 -5.81 -27.49 4.66
C ASP A 50 -6.32 -26.96 6.01
N GLU A 51 -5.75 -27.43 7.13
CA GLU A 51 -6.04 -26.89 8.47
C GLU A 51 -5.67 -25.40 8.60
N MET A 52 -4.50 -25.00 8.12
CA MET A 52 -4.11 -23.58 8.16
C MET A 52 -4.99 -22.73 7.24
N ARG A 53 -5.38 -23.23 6.08
CA ARG A 53 -6.35 -22.54 5.20
C ARG A 53 -7.69 -22.35 5.91
N THR A 54 -8.22 -23.38 6.57
CA THR A 54 -9.45 -23.28 7.38
C THR A 54 -9.31 -22.22 8.46
N ARG A 55 -8.16 -22.17 9.16
CA ARG A 55 -7.88 -21.15 10.18
C ARG A 55 -7.84 -19.74 9.60
N LEU A 56 -7.23 -19.53 8.45
CA LEU A 56 -7.19 -18.22 7.77
C LEU A 56 -8.59 -17.77 7.35
N LEU A 57 -9.42 -18.68 6.84
CA LEU A 57 -10.80 -18.38 6.45
C LEU A 57 -11.67 -18.00 7.66
N ALA A 58 -11.56 -18.76 8.76
CA ALA A 58 -12.27 -18.43 10.00
C ALA A 58 -11.84 -17.07 10.58
N LEU A 59 -10.56 -16.71 10.43
CA LEU A 59 -10.07 -15.38 10.83
C LEU A 59 -10.58 -14.27 9.93
N ALA A 60 -10.64 -14.50 8.61
CA ALA A 60 -11.18 -13.54 7.66
C ALA A 60 -12.67 -13.30 7.94
N GLU A 61 -13.45 -14.35 8.17
CA GLU A 61 -14.87 -14.26 8.53
C GLU A 61 -15.09 -13.48 9.84
N HIS A 62 -14.30 -13.77 10.87
CA HIS A 62 -14.39 -13.05 12.15
C HIS A 62 -14.06 -11.54 12.01
N GLU A 63 -13.21 -11.16 11.06
CA GLU A 63 -12.82 -9.76 10.81
C GLU A 63 -13.67 -9.10 9.71
N ASP A 64 -14.74 -9.75 9.24
CA ASP A 64 -15.63 -9.28 8.17
C ASP A 64 -14.88 -8.98 6.85
N MET A 65 -13.83 -9.76 6.58
CA MET A 65 -13.00 -9.65 5.37
C MET A 65 -13.50 -10.59 4.28
N ASP A 66 -13.18 -10.24 3.02
CA ASP A 66 -13.50 -11.07 1.86
C ASP A 66 -12.79 -12.45 1.94
N ALA A 67 -13.59 -13.52 2.10
CA ALA A 67 -13.10 -14.89 2.20
C ALA A 67 -12.30 -15.35 0.96
N THR A 68 -12.49 -14.70 -0.20
CA THR A 68 -11.70 -14.98 -1.41
C THR A 68 -10.21 -14.70 -1.20
N LEU A 69 -9.86 -13.83 -0.24
CA LEU A 69 -8.48 -13.60 0.16
C LEU A 69 -7.83 -14.91 0.62
N GLY A 70 -8.44 -15.64 1.56
CA GLY A 70 -7.88 -16.89 2.08
C GLY A 70 -7.84 -18.04 1.06
N HIS A 71 -8.83 -18.10 0.16
CA HIS A 71 -8.88 -19.14 -0.89
C HIS A 71 -7.86 -18.93 -2.00
N GLY A 72 -7.50 -17.67 -2.31
CA GLY A 72 -6.59 -17.33 -3.39
C GLY A 72 -5.11 -17.54 -3.08
N LEU A 73 -4.74 -17.87 -1.83
CA LEU A 73 -3.33 -18.03 -1.45
C LEU A 73 -2.71 -19.32 -2.00
N PRO A 74 -1.50 -19.22 -2.59
CA PRO A 74 -0.66 -20.36 -2.90
C PRO A 74 -0.40 -21.25 -1.67
N ASN A 75 -0.31 -22.57 -1.86
CA ASN A 75 -0.13 -23.51 -0.75
C ASN A 75 1.17 -23.28 0.04
N ASP A 76 2.23 -22.79 -0.62
CA ASP A 76 3.50 -22.41 0.01
C ASP A 76 3.34 -21.18 0.93
N GLU A 77 2.58 -20.17 0.52
CA GLU A 77 2.24 -19.04 1.40
C GLU A 77 1.39 -19.46 2.60
N VAL A 78 0.42 -20.37 2.38
CA VAL A 78 -0.39 -20.95 3.46
C VAL A 78 0.48 -21.76 4.43
N ALA A 79 1.45 -22.53 3.93
CA ALA A 79 2.37 -23.30 4.78
C ALA A 79 3.23 -22.37 5.65
N CYS A 80 3.73 -21.26 5.11
CA CYS A 80 4.48 -20.25 5.87
C CYS A 80 3.66 -19.62 7.00
N CYS A 81 2.33 -19.56 6.87
CA CYS A 81 1.46 -19.05 7.92
C CYS A 81 1.49 -19.90 9.20
N ALA A 82 1.85 -21.20 9.12
CA ALA A 82 1.82 -22.17 10.22
C ALA A 82 2.56 -21.71 11.49
N VAL A 83 3.66 -20.99 11.32
CA VAL A 83 4.55 -20.58 12.41
C VAL A 83 4.16 -19.24 13.06
N HIS A 84 3.15 -18.56 12.53
CA HIS A 84 2.81 -17.20 12.94
C HIS A 84 1.67 -17.14 13.97
N SER A 85 1.70 -16.11 14.82
CA SER A 85 0.65 -15.86 15.81
C SER A 85 -0.65 -15.41 15.14
N VAL A 86 -1.79 -15.59 15.82
CA VAL A 86 -3.09 -15.10 15.32
C VAL A 86 -3.06 -13.61 14.98
N MET A 87 -2.35 -12.80 15.75
CA MET A 87 -2.22 -11.36 15.48
C MET A 87 -1.45 -11.08 14.19
N ALA A 88 -0.35 -11.81 13.95
CA ALA A 88 0.40 -11.69 12.70
C ALA A 88 -0.45 -12.12 11.49
N LEU A 89 -1.24 -13.19 11.63
CA LEU A 89 -2.15 -13.65 10.58
C LEU A 89 -3.24 -12.62 10.27
N ARG A 90 -3.83 -11.97 11.27
CA ARG A 90 -4.81 -10.89 11.07
C ARG A 90 -4.19 -9.68 10.37
N ALA A 91 -2.99 -9.27 10.80
CA ALA A 91 -2.27 -8.17 10.15
C ALA A 91 -1.95 -8.48 8.70
N TYR A 92 -1.56 -9.73 8.41
CA TYR A 92 -1.29 -10.21 7.06
C TYR A 92 -2.55 -10.22 6.20
N LEU A 93 -3.68 -10.75 6.70
CA LEU A 93 -4.97 -10.69 5.99
C LEU A 93 -5.40 -9.24 5.69
N GLY A 94 -5.27 -8.33 6.66
CA GLY A 94 -5.55 -6.91 6.44
C GLY A 94 -4.61 -6.27 5.40
N ALA A 95 -3.35 -6.70 5.32
CA ALA A 95 -2.43 -6.24 4.29
C ALA A 95 -2.80 -6.76 2.89
N LEU A 96 -3.28 -8.01 2.79
CA LEU A 96 -3.79 -8.58 1.55
C LEU A 96 -5.04 -7.86 1.07
N GLU A 97 -5.99 -7.59 1.97
CA GLU A 97 -7.17 -6.82 1.67
C GLU A 97 -6.79 -5.42 1.17
N ALA A 98 -5.94 -4.70 1.93
CA ALA A 98 -5.46 -3.39 1.53
C ALA A 98 -4.79 -3.42 0.14
N ARG A 99 -4.02 -4.47 -0.17
CA ARG A 99 -3.41 -4.65 -1.49
C ARG A 99 -4.45 -4.67 -2.61
N THR A 100 -5.62 -5.27 -2.41
CA THR A 100 -6.69 -5.31 -3.43
C THR A 100 -7.23 -3.92 -3.75
N PHE A 101 -7.49 -3.10 -2.71
CA PHE A 101 -7.93 -1.71 -2.88
C PHE A 101 -6.88 -0.89 -3.60
N LEU A 102 -5.62 -1.00 -3.16
CA LEU A 102 -4.51 -0.28 -3.77
C LEU A 102 -4.32 -0.68 -5.24
N ASP A 103 -4.48 -1.95 -5.58
CA ASP A 103 -4.38 -2.41 -6.98
C ASP A 103 -5.49 -1.85 -7.87
N ARG A 104 -6.65 -1.52 -7.29
CA ARG A 104 -7.76 -0.82 -7.95
C ARG A 104 -7.61 0.70 -7.96
N GLY A 105 -6.54 1.25 -7.38
CA GLY A 105 -6.37 2.70 -7.23
C GLY A 105 -7.25 3.34 -6.16
N LEU A 106 -7.78 2.54 -5.23
CA LEU A 106 -8.65 2.98 -4.14
C LEU A 106 -7.88 2.95 -2.82
N ALA A 107 -8.08 3.98 -2.00
CA ALA A 107 -7.52 3.96 -0.65
C ALA A 107 -8.23 2.88 0.19
N PRO A 108 -7.48 2.00 0.87
CA PRO A 108 -8.06 0.99 1.74
C PRO A 108 -8.98 1.61 2.81
N PRO A 109 -10.21 1.07 3.04
CA PRO A 109 -11.12 1.57 4.07
C PRO A 109 -10.49 1.58 5.47
N VAL A 110 -9.58 0.64 5.71
CA VAL A 110 -8.80 0.51 6.94
C VAL A 110 -7.92 1.74 7.25
N TRP A 111 -7.64 2.62 6.27
CA TRP A 111 -6.99 3.91 6.48
C TRP A 111 -7.95 5.00 6.98
N GLY A 112 -9.25 4.81 6.85
CA GLY A 112 -10.27 5.74 7.33
C GLY A 112 -10.30 7.01 6.50
N LYS A 113 -10.38 8.18 7.16
CA LYS A 113 -10.35 9.46 6.46
C LYS A 113 -8.96 9.68 5.84
N THR A 114 -8.92 9.70 4.52
CA THR A 114 -7.68 9.98 3.80
C THR A 114 -7.40 11.47 3.70
N VAL A 115 -6.13 11.79 3.62
CA VAL A 115 -5.61 13.16 3.45
C VAL A 115 -4.71 13.21 2.23
N ALA A 116 -4.64 14.38 1.59
CA ALA A 116 -3.73 14.63 0.50
C ALA A 116 -2.29 14.78 1.03
N VAL A 117 -1.38 13.97 0.50
CA VAL A 117 0.05 13.98 0.84
C VAL A 117 0.86 14.07 -0.45
N THR A 118 1.97 14.80 -0.41
CA THR A 118 2.90 14.88 -1.54
C THR A 118 3.98 13.81 -1.41
N CYS A 119 4.04 12.90 -2.37
CA CYS A 119 5.12 11.93 -2.47
C CYS A 119 6.13 12.34 -3.55
N GLU A 120 7.42 12.36 -3.24
CA GLU A 120 8.48 12.69 -4.23
C GLU A 120 8.44 11.75 -5.44
N GLY A 121 8.10 10.48 -5.22
CA GLY A 121 7.98 9.49 -6.28
C GLY A 121 6.65 9.44 -7.02
N CYS A 122 5.55 10.02 -6.52
CA CYS A 122 4.20 9.90 -7.11
C CYS A 122 3.48 11.23 -7.38
N GLY A 123 3.97 12.33 -6.81
CA GLY A 123 3.25 13.59 -6.69
C GLY A 123 2.14 13.50 -5.64
N PRO A 124 1.02 14.22 -5.82
CA PRO A 124 -0.08 14.23 -4.86
C PRO A 124 -0.84 12.89 -4.86
N VAL A 125 -0.99 12.31 -3.67
CA VAL A 125 -1.64 11.02 -3.42
C VAL A 125 -2.52 11.09 -2.16
N LEU A 126 -3.47 10.16 -2.04
CA LEU A 126 -4.26 9.98 -0.83
C LEU A 126 -3.60 8.95 0.10
N LEU A 127 -3.35 9.34 1.36
CA LEU A 127 -2.79 8.51 2.43
C LEU A 127 -3.59 8.66 3.73
N TRP A 128 -3.23 7.91 4.77
CA TRP A 128 -3.86 7.97 6.09
C TRP A 128 -3.57 9.31 6.80
N SER A 129 -4.45 9.71 7.72
CA SER A 129 -4.46 11.02 8.38
C SER A 129 -3.19 11.37 9.16
N GLU A 130 -2.51 10.37 9.73
CA GLU A 130 -1.30 10.58 10.53
C GLU A 130 -0.03 10.65 9.66
N CYS A 131 -0.16 10.54 8.34
CA CYS A 131 0.98 10.59 7.43
C CYS A 131 1.52 12.04 7.33
N PRO A 132 2.85 12.24 7.37
CA PRO A 132 3.46 13.54 7.12
C PRO A 132 3.00 14.13 5.79
N SER A 133 2.93 15.47 5.71
CA SER A 133 2.50 16.18 4.49
C SER A 133 3.35 15.88 3.26
N THR A 134 4.61 15.48 3.47
CA THR A 134 5.54 15.08 2.40
C THR A 134 6.26 13.78 2.76
N VAL A 135 6.35 12.85 1.81
CA VAL A 135 7.03 11.55 1.98
C VAL A 135 7.95 11.21 0.80
N LYS A 136 9.07 10.55 1.11
CA LYS A 136 10.02 10.05 0.08
C LYS A 136 9.41 8.98 -0.81
N ALA A 137 8.67 8.05 -0.22
CA ALA A 137 7.99 6.96 -0.91
C ALA A 137 6.62 6.72 -0.29
N CYS A 138 5.66 6.31 -1.11
CA CYS A 138 4.32 5.93 -0.67
C CYS A 138 3.97 4.52 -1.18
N PRO A 139 2.93 3.86 -0.61
CA PRO A 139 2.47 2.54 -1.05
C PRO A 139 2.08 2.47 -2.54
N TRP A 140 1.85 3.63 -3.17
CA TRP A 140 1.52 3.77 -4.57
C TRP A 140 2.74 3.75 -5.51
N CYS A 141 3.97 3.96 -5.02
CA CYS A 141 5.16 4.11 -5.87
C CYS A 141 5.41 2.88 -6.77
N PHE A 142 5.35 1.68 -6.22
CA PHE A 142 5.51 0.45 -6.99
C PHE A 142 4.38 0.27 -8.01
N ARG A 143 3.16 0.67 -7.66
CA ARG A 143 1.99 0.61 -8.54
C ARG A 143 2.11 1.58 -9.70
N ARG A 144 2.52 2.82 -9.43
CA ARG A 144 2.84 3.83 -10.44
C ARG A 144 3.88 3.31 -11.42
N LYS A 145 4.99 2.73 -10.93
CA LYS A 145 6.05 2.15 -11.77
C LYS A 145 5.50 1.02 -12.66
N ALA A 146 4.59 0.20 -12.12
CA ALA A 146 3.88 -0.84 -12.86
C ALA A 146 2.70 -0.32 -13.72
N ARG A 147 2.58 1.00 -13.92
CA ARG A 147 1.48 1.65 -14.66
C ARG A 147 0.06 1.34 -14.14
N LYS A 148 -0.06 0.96 -12.86
CA LYS A 148 -1.35 0.77 -12.19
C LYS A 148 -1.94 2.11 -11.72
N PRO A 149 -3.28 2.17 -11.51
CA PRO A 149 -3.95 3.35 -10.96
C PRO A 149 -3.39 3.78 -9.60
N VAL A 150 -3.44 5.08 -9.32
CA VAL A 150 -3.03 5.69 -8.06
C VAL A 150 -4.16 6.56 -7.54
N ALA A 151 -4.53 6.40 -6.27
CA ALA A 151 -5.52 7.27 -5.64
C ALA A 151 -4.98 8.71 -5.54
N ARG A 152 -5.50 9.61 -6.38
CA ARG A 152 -5.13 11.02 -6.39
C ARG A 152 -6.22 11.87 -5.74
N PRO A 153 -5.85 12.96 -5.05
CA PRO A 153 -6.82 13.97 -4.62
C PRO A 153 -7.54 14.53 -5.85
N VAL A 154 -8.86 14.63 -5.78
CA VAL A 154 -9.63 15.34 -6.79
C VAL A 154 -9.29 16.82 -6.64
N GLN A 155 -8.61 17.40 -7.63
CA GLN A 155 -8.42 18.85 -7.65
C GLN A 155 -9.79 19.50 -7.79
N SER A 156 -10.22 20.24 -6.77
CA SER A 156 -11.40 21.09 -6.92
C SER A 156 -11.11 22.15 -7.98
N MET A 157 -12.11 22.51 -8.79
CA MET A 157 -11.98 23.60 -9.78
C MET A 157 -11.44 24.90 -9.15
N ALA A 158 -11.77 25.16 -7.88
CA ALA A 158 -11.26 26.30 -7.12
C ALA A 158 -9.73 26.32 -6.99
N HIS A 159 -9.08 25.16 -6.79
CA HIS A 159 -7.61 25.09 -6.74
C HIS A 159 -6.97 25.31 -8.11
N ARG A 160 -7.67 24.92 -9.18
CA ARG A 160 -7.25 25.17 -10.57
C ARG A 160 -7.33 26.65 -10.92
N TRP A 161 -8.42 27.33 -10.55
CA TRP A 161 -8.57 28.77 -10.75
C TRP A 161 -7.58 29.58 -9.91
N ALA A 162 -7.38 29.24 -8.64
CA ALA A 162 -6.39 29.92 -7.78
C ALA A 162 -4.94 29.79 -8.29
N GLY A 163 -4.59 28.67 -8.95
CA GLY A 163 -3.29 28.51 -9.61
C GLY A 163 -3.15 29.37 -10.87
N GLN A 164 -4.22 29.46 -11.68
CA GLN A 164 -4.25 30.31 -12.87
C GLN A 164 -4.17 31.80 -12.54
N ASP A 165 -4.78 32.23 -11.44
CA ASP A 165 -4.72 33.63 -10.98
C ASP A 165 -3.32 33.99 -10.47
N ALA A 166 -2.65 33.08 -9.74
CA ALA A 166 -1.27 33.29 -9.31
C ALA A 166 -0.28 33.36 -10.48
N GLU A 167 -0.50 32.56 -11.52
CA GLU A 167 0.32 32.56 -12.74
C GLU A 167 0.03 33.80 -13.61
N ALA A 168 -1.23 34.25 -13.67
CA ALA A 168 -1.65 35.49 -14.34
C ALA A 168 -1.14 36.76 -13.63
N THR A 169 -0.94 36.72 -12.31
CA THR A 169 -0.35 37.83 -11.54
C THR A 169 1.16 37.98 -11.75
N SER A 170 1.81 37.04 -12.45
CA SER A 170 3.22 37.15 -12.87
C SER A 170 3.40 37.83 -14.23
N GLY A 171 2.31 38.18 -14.93
CA GLY A 171 2.36 39.12 -16.04
C GLY A 171 2.68 40.53 -15.52
N PRO A 172 3.42 41.37 -16.27
CA PRO A 172 3.76 42.71 -15.81
C PRO A 172 2.47 43.46 -15.43
N PRO A 173 2.46 44.25 -14.33
CA PRO A 173 1.36 45.18 -14.12
C PRO A 173 1.39 46.19 -15.27
N TYR A 174 0.41 47.07 -15.40
CA TYR A 174 0.39 48.14 -16.41
C TYR A 174 0.23 47.68 -17.88
N PHE A 175 -1.00 47.31 -18.22
CA PHE A 175 -1.70 47.92 -19.36
C PHE A 175 -3.14 48.21 -18.94
N LEU A 176 -3.33 49.28 -18.15
CA LEU A 176 -4.63 49.93 -18.07
C LEU A 176 -4.77 50.79 -19.34
N PRO A 177 -5.86 50.65 -20.11
CA PRO A 177 -6.15 51.57 -21.21
C PRO A 177 -6.22 52.99 -20.65
N LEU A 178 -5.42 53.89 -21.22
CA LEU A 178 -5.52 55.32 -20.98
C LEU A 178 -6.94 55.75 -21.38
N GLU A 179 -7.78 56.10 -20.41
CA GLU A 179 -9.09 56.67 -20.71
C GLU A 179 -8.88 57.94 -21.54
N ALA A 180 -9.30 57.87 -22.80
CA ALA A 180 -9.36 59.01 -23.67
C ALA A 180 -10.49 59.91 -23.17
N ASN A 181 -10.12 60.95 -22.42
CA ASN A 181 -10.94 62.12 -22.24
C ASN A 181 -11.44 62.60 -23.61
N HIS A 182 -12.75 62.55 -23.83
CA HIS A 182 -13.42 63.38 -24.83
C HIS A 182 -14.54 64.16 -24.12
N GLU A 183 -14.12 65.26 -23.49
CA GLU A 183 -14.97 66.44 -23.39
C GLU A 183 -14.93 67.16 -24.74
N ARG A 184 -16.02 67.05 -25.51
CA ARG A 184 -16.77 68.14 -26.15
C ARG A 184 -17.77 67.62 -27.18
#